data_AF-A0A7S2TX39-F1
#
_entry.id   AF-A0A7S2TX39-F1
#
_cell.length_a   1.000
_cell.length_b   1.000
_cell.length_c   1.000
_cell.angle_alpha   90.00
_cell.angle_beta   90.00
_cell.angle_gamma   90.00
#
_symmetry.space_group_name_H-M   'P 1'
#
loop_
_entity.id
_entity.type
_entity.pdbx_description
1 polymer ?
#
loop_
_entity_poly.entity_id
_entity_poly.type
_entity_poly.pdbx_seq_one_letter_code
_entity_poly.pdbx_strand_id
1 'polypeptide(L)'
;VQAICQKLANAAGQSAAGAEESLKTIMAAGANSEGEWFLPLTDDEVERMRKVVEDENGGSEQMVGLALAWMKRASEAEQQDVSMILAVIQKVLHLVSAVTLNSDDFKRKDQGTTAE
;
A
#
# COMPACT_ATOMS: atom_id res chain seq x y z
N VAL A 1 -12.17 8.39 2.36
CA VAL A 1 -11.19 7.50 1.68
C VAL A 1 -11.54 7.22 0.21
N GLN A 2 -12.69 6.60 -0.10
CA GLN A 2 -12.96 6.06 -1.43
C GLN A 2 -12.87 7.10 -2.57
N ALA A 3 -13.35 8.33 -2.34
CA ALA A 3 -13.24 9.44 -3.29
C ALA A 3 -11.79 9.90 -3.53
N ILE A 4 -10.93 9.83 -2.52
CA ILE A 4 -9.51 10.20 -2.62
C ILE A 4 -8.77 9.13 -3.43
N CYS A 5 -8.97 7.86 -3.10
CA CYS A 5 -8.35 6.77 -3.85
C CYS A 5 -8.81 6.74 -5.31
N GLN A 6 -10.07 7.07 -5.59
CA GLN A 6 -10.56 7.17 -6.97
C GLN A 6 -9.93 8.36 -7.73
N LYS A 7 -9.68 9.49 -7.06
CA LYS A 7 -8.97 10.63 -7.68
C LYS A 7 -7.53 10.27 -8.03
N LEU A 8 -6.83 9.56 -7.14
CA LEU A 8 -5.46 9.11 -7.38
C LEU A 8 -5.40 8.09 -8.52
N ALA A 9 -6.32 7.13 -8.53
CA ALA A 9 -6.49 6.15 -9.61
C ALA A 9 -6.67 6.79 -10.99
N ASN A 10 -7.64 7.70 -11.11
CA ASN A 10 -7.95 8.38 -12.38
C ASN A 10 -6.76 9.20 -12.91
N ALA A 11 -5.90 9.67 -12.00
CA ALA A 11 -4.72 10.47 -12.35
C ALA A 11 -3.49 9.64 -12.70
N ALA A 12 -3.42 8.36 -12.31
CA ALA A 12 -2.21 7.54 -12.43
C ALA A 12 -1.94 7.04 -13.85
N GLY A 13 -2.96 6.87 -14.70
CA GLY A 13 -2.82 6.47 -16.11
C GLY A 13 -2.30 5.04 -16.31
N GLN A 14 -3.06 4.22 -17.06
CA GLN A 14 -2.88 2.77 -17.25
C GLN A 14 -3.04 1.95 -15.96
N SER A 15 -4.28 1.52 -15.73
CA SER A 15 -4.67 0.66 -14.63
C SER A 15 -4.35 -0.80 -14.95
N ALA A 16 -3.47 -1.43 -14.16
CA ALA A 16 -3.62 -2.86 -13.90
C ALA A 16 -4.81 -2.98 -12.92
N ALA A 17 -6.02 -3.19 -13.45
CA ALA A 17 -7.27 -3.12 -12.70
C ALA A 17 -7.25 -3.89 -11.36
N GLY A 18 -6.54 -5.03 -11.31
CA GLY A 18 -6.34 -5.79 -10.08
C GLY A 18 -5.46 -5.07 -9.04
N ALA A 19 -4.29 -4.56 -9.44
CA ALA A 19 -3.36 -3.88 -8.52
C ALA A 19 -3.95 -2.56 -7.96
N GLU A 20 -4.77 -1.88 -8.75
CA GLU A 20 -5.48 -0.68 -8.31
C GLU A 20 -6.53 -0.99 -7.25
N GLU A 21 -7.32 -2.04 -7.46
CA GLU A 21 -8.34 -2.45 -6.49
C GLU A 21 -7.70 -2.96 -5.18
N SER A 22 -6.61 -3.72 -5.26
CA SER A 22 -5.88 -4.17 -4.07
C SER A 22 -5.32 -2.97 -3.30
N LEU A 23 -4.72 -1.97 -3.96
CA LEU A 23 -4.21 -0.77 -3.29
C LEU A 23 -5.33 0.03 -2.62
N LYS A 24 -6.48 0.20 -3.28
CA LYS A 24 -7.67 0.84 -2.69
C LYS A 24 -8.15 0.11 -1.44
N THR A 25 -8.24 -1.22 -1.52
CA THR A 25 -8.70 -2.07 -0.42
C THR A 25 -7.75 -1.99 0.79
N ILE A 26 -6.44 -2.03 0.56
CA ILE A 26 -5.44 -1.88 1.64
C ILE A 26 -5.56 -0.50 2.27
N MET A 27 -5.65 0.58 1.48
CA MET A 27 -5.80 1.93 2.01
C MET A 27 -7.09 2.11 2.81
N ALA A 28 -8.20 1.49 2.38
CA ALA A 28 -9.47 1.51 3.09
C ALA A 28 -9.43 0.74 4.42
N ALA A 29 -8.67 -0.35 4.51
CA ALA A 29 -8.50 -1.12 5.73
C ALA A 29 -7.86 -0.32 6.88
N GLY A 30 -7.01 0.65 6.52
CA GLY A 30 -6.37 1.58 7.46
C GLY A 30 -7.23 2.76 7.89
N ALA A 31 -8.44 2.92 7.33
CA ALA A 31 -9.36 3.98 7.73
C ALA A 31 -10.23 3.57 8.92
N ASN A 32 -10.78 4.57 9.60
CA ASN A 32 -11.79 4.39 10.64
C ASN A 32 -13.18 4.08 10.03
N SER A 33 -14.19 3.92 10.89
CA SER A 33 -15.58 3.67 10.48
C SER A 33 -16.22 4.78 9.64
N GLU A 34 -15.67 5.99 9.70
CA GLU A 34 -16.14 7.16 8.94
C GLU A 34 -15.41 7.30 7.59
N GLY A 35 -14.44 6.43 7.31
CA GLY A 35 -13.65 6.49 6.09
C GLY A 35 -12.64 7.64 6.11
N GLU A 36 -12.08 7.93 7.27
CA GLU A 36 -11.02 8.90 7.49
C GLU A 36 -9.75 8.22 8.03
N TRP A 37 -8.60 8.82 7.78
CA TRP A 37 -7.34 8.38 8.38
C TRP A 37 -6.95 9.34 9.49
N PHE A 38 -6.60 8.80 10.65
CA PHE A 38 -6.03 9.56 11.74
C PHE A 38 -4.62 9.03 12.01
N LEU A 39 -3.63 9.92 11.97
CA LEU A 39 -2.24 9.53 12.17
C LEU A 39 -1.78 9.88 13.60
N PRO A 40 -1.00 9.02 14.27
CA PRO A 40 -0.57 7.70 13.81
C PRO A 40 -1.75 6.70 13.76
N LEU A 41 -1.70 5.76 12.81
CA LEU A 41 -2.67 4.66 12.75
C LEU A 41 -2.55 3.79 14.01
N THR A 42 -3.68 3.31 14.50
CA THR A 42 -3.77 2.35 15.60
C THR A 42 -3.25 0.97 15.19
N ASP A 43 -2.86 0.15 16.18
CA ASP A 43 -2.38 -1.21 15.91
C ASP A 43 -3.43 -2.06 15.17
N ASP A 44 -4.71 -1.90 15.51
CA ASP A 44 -5.82 -2.60 14.85
C ASP A 44 -5.97 -2.18 13.38
N GLU A 45 -5.79 -0.90 13.05
CA GLU A 45 -5.80 -0.41 11.66
C GLU A 45 -4.62 -0.97 10.87
N VAL A 46 -3.43 -0.97 11.47
CA VAL A 46 -2.22 -1.51 10.86
C VAL A 46 -2.36 -3.01 10.61
N GLU A 47 -2.95 -3.75 11.54
CA GLU A 47 -3.15 -5.19 11.40
C GLU A 47 -4.18 -5.53 10.33
N ARG A 48 -5.27 -4.75 10.22
CA ARG A 48 -6.21 -4.88 9.09
C ARG A 48 -5.52 -4.62 7.76
N MET A 49 -4.72 -3.57 7.65
CA MET A 49 -3.94 -3.29 6.43
C MET A 49 -2.99 -4.44 6.09
N ARG A 50 -2.26 -4.96 7.07
CA ARG A 50 -1.34 -6.11 6.90
C ARG A 50 -2.08 -7.31 6.33
N LYS A 51 -3.20 -7.68 6.95
CA LYS A 51 -3.99 -8.83 6.52
C LYS A 51 -4.43 -8.72 5.06
N VAL A 52 -4.88 -7.53 4.63
CA VAL A 52 -5.24 -7.31 3.22
C VAL A 52 -4.03 -7.44 2.31
N VAL A 53 -2.85 -6.96 2.70
CA VAL A 53 -1.61 -7.14 1.91
C VAL A 53 -1.29 -8.62 1.73
N GLU A 54 -1.46 -9.43 2.78
CA GLU A 54 -1.22 -10.88 2.75
C GLU A 54 -2.26 -11.62 1.88
N ASP A 55 -3.54 -11.27 2.00
CA ASP A 55 -4.65 -11.91 1.29
C ASP A 55 -4.67 -11.57 -0.22
N GLU A 56 -4.32 -10.33 -0.60
CA GLU A 56 -4.42 -9.81 -1.98
C GLU A 56 -3.15 -10.03 -2.83
N ASN A 57 -2.16 -10.79 -2.34
CA ASN A 57 -0.83 -10.85 -2.94
C ASN A 57 -0.23 -9.44 -3.14
N GLY A 58 -0.45 -8.57 -2.14
CA GLY A 58 -0.09 -7.15 -2.15
C GLY A 58 1.41 -6.90 -2.33
N GLY A 59 2.25 -7.93 -2.31
CA GLY A 59 3.68 -7.87 -2.64
C GLY A 59 4.03 -7.71 -4.12
N SER A 60 3.06 -7.67 -5.03
CA SER A 60 3.35 -7.60 -6.48
C SER A 60 4.10 -6.31 -6.88
N GLU A 61 5.03 -6.45 -7.83
CA GLU A 61 5.78 -5.31 -8.39
C GLU A 61 4.85 -4.26 -9.02
N GLN A 62 3.74 -4.69 -9.61
CA GLN A 62 2.74 -3.78 -10.17
C GLN A 62 2.06 -2.92 -9.10
N MET A 63 1.73 -3.49 -7.93
CA MET A 63 1.14 -2.74 -6.82
C MET A 63 2.14 -1.74 -6.26
N VAL A 64 3.40 -2.16 -6.03
CA VAL A 64 4.46 -1.25 -5.56
C VAL A 64 4.68 -0.08 -6.52
N GLY A 65 4.74 -0.36 -7.84
CA GLY A 65 4.85 0.67 -8.87
C GLY A 65 3.66 1.64 -8.85
N LEU A 66 2.44 1.12 -8.67
CA LEU A 66 1.24 1.95 -8.57
C LEU A 66 1.22 2.82 -7.32
N ALA A 67 1.60 2.28 -6.16
CA ALA A 67 1.71 3.03 -4.92
C ALA A 67 2.73 4.19 -5.03
N LEU A 68 3.87 3.95 -5.68
CA LEU A 68 4.88 4.98 -5.97
C LEU A 68 4.32 6.07 -6.90
N ALA A 69 3.59 5.68 -7.95
CA ALA A 69 2.94 6.63 -8.85
C ALA A 69 1.91 7.51 -8.10
N TRP A 70 1.12 6.91 -7.20
CA TRP A 70 0.15 7.62 -6.37
C TRP A 70 0.82 8.59 -5.39
N MET A 71 1.95 8.21 -4.77
CA MET A 71 2.71 9.13 -3.92
C MET A 71 3.25 10.32 -4.71
N LYS A 72 3.88 10.08 -5.85
CA LYS A 72 4.35 11.18 -6.71
C LYS A 72 3.21 12.13 -7.04
N ARG A 73 2.05 11.58 -7.42
CA ARG A 73 0.88 12.40 -7.76
C ARG A 73 0.31 13.16 -6.58
N ALA A 74 0.21 12.54 -5.42
CA ALA A 74 -0.20 13.21 -4.20
C ALA A 74 0.75 14.37 -3.88
N SER A 75 2.07 14.18 -4.01
CA SER A 75 3.06 15.23 -3.75
C SER A 75 2.97 16.44 -4.70
N GLU A 76 2.44 16.24 -5.91
CA GLU A 76 2.21 17.30 -6.90
C GLU A 76 0.87 18.03 -6.71
N ALA A 77 -0.02 17.52 -5.86
CA ALA A 77 -1.33 18.12 -5.63
C ALA A 77 -1.23 19.28 -4.64
N GLU A 78 -1.84 20.44 -4.96
CA GLU A 78 -1.90 21.61 -4.07
C GLU A 78 -2.93 21.47 -2.91
N GLN A 79 -3.35 20.24 -2.57
CA GLN A 79 -4.42 19.99 -1.59
C GLN A 79 -3.88 19.95 -0.15
N GLN A 80 -4.69 20.43 0.81
CA GLN A 80 -4.32 20.54 2.22
C GLN A 80 -4.01 19.20 2.93
N ASP A 81 -4.40 18.04 2.37
CA ASP A 81 -4.29 16.72 3.03
C ASP A 81 -3.29 15.74 2.39
N VAL A 82 -2.38 16.25 1.54
CA VAL A 82 -1.38 15.41 0.86
C VAL A 82 -0.48 14.66 1.84
N SER A 83 -0.10 15.28 2.96
CA SER A 83 0.77 14.65 3.96
C SER A 83 0.18 13.37 4.55
N MET A 84 -1.14 13.33 4.77
CA MET A 84 -1.82 12.17 5.32
C MET A 84 -1.88 11.03 4.31
N ILE A 85 -2.21 11.34 3.05
CA ILE A 85 -2.25 10.37 1.96
C ILE A 85 -0.86 9.76 1.74
N LEU A 86 0.19 10.58 1.70
CA LEU A 86 1.56 10.13 1.55
C LEU A 86 1.97 9.19 2.70
N ALA A 87 1.65 9.56 3.94
CA ALA A 87 1.96 8.73 5.10
C ALA A 87 1.24 7.37 5.07
N VAL A 88 -0.02 7.33 4.62
CA VAL A 88 -0.76 6.07 4.47
C VAL A 88 -0.16 5.21 3.35
N ILE A 89 0.14 5.78 2.18
CA ILE A 89 0.77 5.02 1.08
C ILE A 89 2.16 4.51 1.49
N GLN A 90 2.94 5.33 2.22
CA GLN A 90 4.23 4.92 2.75
C GLN A 90 4.07 3.76 3.76
N LYS A 91 3.03 3.78 4.59
CA LYS A 91 2.72 2.66 5.49
C LYS A 91 2.38 1.38 4.71
N VAL A 92 1.63 1.47 3.60
CA VAL A 92 1.38 0.34 2.70
C VAL A 92 2.69 -0.25 2.21
N LEU A 93 3.62 0.56 1.70
CA LEU A 93 4.92 0.10 1.20
C LEU A 93 5.78 -0.58 2.28
N HIS A 94 5.73 -0.07 3.52
CA HIS A 94 6.42 -0.71 4.65
C HIS A 94 5.82 -2.09 4.98
N LEU A 95 4.48 -2.21 4.98
CA LEU A 95 3.80 -3.49 5.22
C LEU A 95 4.10 -4.51 4.12
N VAL A 96 4.07 -4.06 2.87
CA VAL A 96 4.42 -4.88 1.70
C VAL A 96 5.84 -5.39 1.80
N SER A 97 6.79 -4.51 2.15
CA SER A 97 8.18 -4.90 2.36
C SER A 97 8.29 -5.95 3.48
N ALA A 98 7.59 -5.76 4.59
CA ALA A 98 7.58 -6.70 5.71
C ALA A 98 7.00 -8.07 5.31
N VAL A 99 5.88 -8.10 4.57
CA VAL A 99 5.26 -9.35 4.09
C VAL A 99 6.16 -10.07 3.10
N THR A 100 6.73 -9.37 2.12
CA THR A 100 7.64 -9.96 1.13
C THR A 100 8.91 -10.52 1.77
N LEU A 101 9.52 -9.79 2.72
CA LEU A 101 10.71 -10.27 3.43
C LEU A 101 10.41 -11.46 4.37
N ASN A 102 9.21 -11.50 4.95
CA ASN A 102 8.79 -12.60 5.82
C ASN A 102 8.27 -13.82 5.06
N SER A 103 8.05 -13.71 3.75
CA SER A 103 7.64 -14.83 2.90
C SER A 103 8.73 -15.91 2.84
N ASP A 104 8.32 -17.18 2.87
CA ASP A 104 9.24 -18.30 2.85
C ASP A 104 10.04 -18.41 1.55
N ASP A 105 9.53 -17.82 0.46
CA ASP A 105 10.23 -17.70 -0.83
C ASP A 105 11.44 -16.76 -0.74
N PHE A 106 11.36 -15.69 0.04
CA PHE A 106 12.51 -14.83 0.32
C PHE A 106 13.53 -15.55 1.21
N LYS A 107 13.06 -16.20 2.30
CA LYS A 107 13.93 -16.97 3.21
C LYS A 107 14.69 -18.10 2.50
N ARG A 108 14.05 -18.79 1.54
CA ARG A 108 14.70 -19.84 0.75
C ARG A 108 15.74 -19.31 -0.23
N LYS A 109 15.54 -18.12 -0.82
CA LYS A 109 16.53 -17.47 -1.70
C LYS A 109 17.78 -17.02 -0.94
N ASP A 110 17.62 -16.56 0.30
CA ASP A 110 18.75 -16.19 1.17
C ASP A 110 19.58 -17.42 1.59
N GLN A 111 18.93 -18.55 1.85
CA GLN A 111 19.61 -19.81 2.22
C GLN A 111 20.32 -20.51 1.04
N GLY A 112 20.13 -20.08 -0.21
CA GLY A 112 20.76 -20.68 -1.39
C GLY A 112 22.19 -20.23 -1.70
N THR A 113 22.77 -19.30 -0.93
CA THR A 113 24.10 -18.71 -1.18
C THR A 113 25.16 -19.13 -0.13
N THR A 114 25.02 -20.33 0.45
CA THR A 114 26.09 -20.96 1.24
C THR A 114 26.26 -22.41 0.82
N ALA A 115 26.91 -22.61 -0.31
CA ALA A 115 27.56 -23.87 -0.66
C ALA A 115 28.81 -23.52 -1.48
N GLU A 116 29.90 -23.24 -0.76
CA GLU A 116 31.28 -23.39 -1.27
C GLU A 116 31.63 -24.88 -1.40
#